data_AF-A0A958LXC3-F1
#
_entry.id   AF-A0A958LXC3-F1
#
_cell.length_a   1.000
_cell.length_b   1.000
_cell.length_c   1.000
_cell.angle_alpha   90.00
_cell.angle_beta   90.00
_cell.angle_gamma   90.00
#
_symmetry.space_group_name_H-M   'P 1'
#
loop_
_entity.id
_entity.type
_entity.pdbx_description
1 polymer ?
#
loop_
_entity_poly.entity_id
_entity_poly.type
_entity_poly.pdbx_seq_one_letter_code
_entity_poly.pdbx_strand_id
1 'polypeptide(L)' 'MGAGGCNCRKTRCQKKYCECHSKGVRCTAKCNCMDCCNTEPQQTKVEESPFAVIDSFCV' A
#
# COMPACT_ATOMS: atom_id res chain seq x y z
N MET A 1 19.25 9.29 -8.34
CA MET A 1 18.28 9.24 -7.23
C MET A 1 17.57 7.88 -7.32
N GLY A 2 18.09 6.83 -6.69
CA GLY A 2 17.84 6.54 -5.28
C GLY A 2 16.69 5.52 -5.20
N ALA A 3 17.02 4.26 -4.97
CA ALA A 3 16.16 3.10 -5.21
C ALA A 3 14.88 3.06 -4.33
N GLY A 4 13.74 3.45 -4.91
CA GLY A 4 12.54 2.61 -5.04
C GLY A 4 11.77 2.17 -3.79
N GLY A 5 11.50 3.05 -2.82
CA GLY A 5 10.62 2.71 -1.69
C GLY A 5 10.06 3.89 -0.89
N CYS A 6 8.88 3.69 -0.30
CA CYS A 6 8.17 4.65 0.57
C CYS A 6 8.80 4.70 1.99
N ASN A 7 8.77 5.85 2.67
CA ASN A 7 9.31 6.03 4.05
C ASN A 7 8.23 6.47 5.06
N CYS A 8 6.99 6.01 4.88
CA CYS A 8 5.85 6.46 5.67
C CYS A 8 5.91 5.96 7.12
N ARG A 9 5.78 6.86 8.11
CA ARG A 9 5.79 6.50 9.55
C ARG A 9 4.44 6.64 10.26
N LYS A 10 3.59 7.58 9.82
CA LYS A 10 2.31 7.89 10.49
C LYS A 10 1.09 7.44 9.71
N THR A 11 1.23 7.36 8.39
CA THR A 11 0.12 7.13 7.46
C THR A 11 -0.07 5.67 7.12
N ARG A 12 0.82 4.79 7.60
CA ARG A 12 0.79 3.34 7.37
C ARG A 12 0.64 2.95 5.89
N CYS A 13 1.08 3.83 4.99
CA CYS A 13 0.89 3.70 3.54
C CYS A 13 -0.56 3.63 3.03
N GLN A 14 -1.57 3.96 3.86
CA GLN A 14 -3.00 3.90 3.50
C GLN A 14 -3.55 5.17 2.84
N LYS A 15 -2.77 6.27 2.82
CA LYS A 15 -3.22 7.57 2.32
C LYS A 15 -2.33 8.01 1.17
N LYS A 16 -2.83 8.94 0.33
CA LYS A 16 -2.09 9.56 -0.80
C LYS A 16 -0.77 10.25 -0.42
N TYR A 17 -0.48 10.40 0.87
CA TYR A 17 0.83 10.80 1.39
C TYR A 17 1.94 9.78 1.10
N CYS A 18 1.60 8.51 0.87
CA CYS A 18 2.54 7.48 0.45
C CYS A 18 2.72 7.51 -1.07
N GLU A 19 3.96 7.59 -1.54
CA GLU A 19 4.29 7.56 -2.97
C GLU A 19 3.87 6.25 -3.64
N CYS A 20 3.96 5.12 -2.93
CA CYS A 20 3.52 3.84 -3.45
C CYS A 20 1.99 3.84 -3.63
N HIS A 21 1.25 4.26 -2.60
CA HIS A 21 -0.21 4.37 -2.67
C HIS A 21 -0.68 5.36 -3.73
N SER A 22 -0.01 6.51 -3.86
CA SER A 22 -0.34 7.52 -4.88
C SER A 22 -0.10 7.00 -6.30
N LYS A 23 0.94 6.18 -6.49
CA LYS A 23 1.25 5.49 -7.75
C LYS A 23 0.42 4.22 -7.98
N GLY A 24 -0.47 3.85 -7.05
CA GLY A 24 -1.23 2.61 -7.12
C GLY A 24 -0.36 1.34 -7.00
N VAL A 25 0.87 1.46 -6.50
CA VAL A 25 1.77 0.33 -6.25
C VAL A 25 1.81 -0.02 -4.77
N ARG A 26 2.03 -1.29 -4.45
CA ARG A 26 2.16 -1.76 -3.07
C ARG A 26 3.57 -1.48 -2.53
N CYS A 27 3.67 -1.19 -1.23
CA CYS A 27 4.99 -1.10 -0.59
C CYS A 27 5.54 -2.53 -0.46
N THR A 28 6.80 -2.70 -0.83
CA THR A 28 7.53 -3.98 -0.85
C THR A 28 8.64 -3.95 0.19
N ALA A 29 9.46 -5.01 0.29
CA ALA A 29 10.67 -5.03 1.13
C ALA A 29 11.68 -3.90 0.82
N LYS A 30 11.51 -3.18 -0.30
CA LYS A 30 12.31 -1.99 -0.63
C LYS A 30 11.87 -0.73 0.12
N CYS A 31 10.72 -0.76 0.79
CA CYS A 31 10.16 0.38 1.49
C CYS A 31 10.60 0.41 2.96
N ASN A 32 10.95 1.59 3.48
CA ASN A 32 11.28 1.80 4.90
C ASN A 32 10.11 2.40 5.69
N CYS A 33 8.88 2.10 5.28
CA CYS A 33 7.68 2.49 6.01
C CYS A 33 7.52 1.66 7.30
N MET A 34 6.98 2.29 8.34
CA MET A 34 6.62 1.65 9.60
C MET A 34 5.12 1.36 9.65
N ASP A 35 4.76 0.21 10.22
CA ASP A 35 3.37 -0.28 10.28
C ASP A 35 2.69 -0.24 8.91
N CYS A 36 3.31 -0.84 7.89
CA CYS A 36 2.81 -0.75 6.52
C CYS A 36 1.53 -1.57 6.31
N CYS A 37 0.44 -0.89 5.97
CA CYS A 37 -0.84 -1.48 5.60
C CYS A 37 -1.04 -1.60 4.08
N ASN A 38 -0.08 -1.10 3.29
CA ASN A 38 -0.10 -1.17 1.83
C ASN A 38 0.77 -2.33 1.32
N THR A 39 0.68 -3.49 1.97
CA THR A 39 1.33 -4.74 1.57
C THR A 39 0.39 -5.57 0.68
N GLU A 40 0.92 -6.57 -0.03
CA GLU A 40 0.10 -7.45 -0.88
C GLU A 40 -0.70 -8.45 -0.04
N PRO A 41 -2.02 -8.63 -0.26
CA PRO A 41 -2.65 -9.93 -0.12
C PRO A 41 -2.29 -10.74 -1.38
N GLN A 42 -1.65 -11.91 -1.21
CA GLN A 42 -1.45 -12.80 -2.35
C GLN A 42 -2.82 -13.26 -2.86
N GLN A 43 -3.30 -12.77 -4.03
CA GLN A 43 -4.28 -13.52 -4.83
C GLN A 43 -4.52 -12.97 -6.24
N THR A 44 -4.02 -13.75 -7.21
CA THR A 44 -4.71 -14.24 -8.41
C THR A 44 -5.94 -13.46 -8.91
N LYS A 45 -5.78 -12.84 -10.09
CA LYS A 45 -6.80 -12.50 -11.10
C LYS A 45 -8.25 -12.87 -10.74
N VAL A 46 -9.03 -11.93 -10.23
CA VAL A 46 -10.49 -11.91 -10.39
C VAL A 46 -10.92 -10.50 -10.76
N GLU A 47 -11.69 -10.43 -11.83
CA GLU A 47 -12.17 -9.23 -12.51
C GLU A 47 -13.03 -8.33 -11.61
N GLU A 48 -12.91 -7.03 -11.92
CA GLU A 48 -13.81 -5.90 -11.66
C GLU A 48 -14.97 -6.10 -10.69
N SER A 49 -14.89 -5.48 -9.49
CA SER A 49 -16.10 -5.17 -8.71
C SER A 49 -15.97 -3.83 -7.97
N PRO A 50 -16.77 -2.81 -8.32
CA PRO A 50 -16.69 -1.44 -7.77
C PRO A 50 -17.15 -1.29 -6.31
N PHE A 51 -17.30 -2.38 -5.53
CA PHE A 51 -17.87 -2.32 -4.17
C PHE A 51 -17.03 -2.94 -3.05
N ALA A 52 -15.84 -3.48 -3.32
CA ALA A 52 -15.03 -4.17 -2.30
C ALA A 52 -13.89 -3.33 -1.71
N VAL A 53 -14.19 -2.14 -1.18
CA VAL A 53 -13.29 -1.44 -0.25
C VAL A 53 -14.07 -0.83 0.91
N ILE A 54 -14.85 -1.65 1.63
CA ILE A 54 -15.02 -1.30 3.04
C ILE A 54 -13.64 -1.47 3.68
N ASP A 55 -13.10 -0.35 4.14
CA ASP A 55 -11.83 -0.20 4.85
C ASP A 55 -11.76 -1.26 5.96
N SER A 56 -11.21 -2.43 5.63
CA SER A 56 -10.96 -3.47 6.61
C SER A 56 -9.74 -2.98 7.37
N PHE A 57 -10.06 -2.43 8.54
CA PHE A 57 -9.18 -1.88 9.54
C PHE A 57 -7.78 -2.43 9.36
N CYS A 58 -6.82 -1.54 9.11
CA CYS A 58 -5.45 -1.94 9.27
C CYS A 58 -5.12 -2.11 10.76
N VAL A 59 -5.54 -3.28 11.24
CA VAL A 59 -5.10 -4.14 12.34
C VAL A 59 -5.61 -5.54 12.01
#